data_AF-X1F381-F1
#
_entry.id   AF-X1F381-F1
#
_cell.length_a   1.000
_cell.length_b   1.000
_cell.length_c   1.000
_cell.angle_alpha   90.00
_cell.angle_beta   90.00
_cell.angle_gamma   90.00
#
_symmetry.space_group_name_H-M   'P 1'
#
loop_
_entity.id
_entity.type
_entity.pdbx_description
1 polymer ?
#
loop_
_entity_poly.entity_id
_entity_poly.type
_entity_poly.pdbx_seq_one_letter_code
_entity_poly.pdbx_strand_id
1 'polypeptide(L)' 'MEYRSLGASGLKVPALSFGTGTFGGTGPLFGAWGNTDVAEARRLIDLCLDAGV' A
#
# COMPACT_ATOMS: atom_id res chain seq x y z
N MET A 1 5.70 8.79 12.68
CA MET A 1 4.70 8.90 11.59
C MET A 1 3.74 10.04 11.90
N GLU A 2 3.45 10.93 10.94
CA GLU A 2 2.41 11.95 11.08
C GLU A 2 1.04 11.32 10.82
N TYR A 3 0.01 11.66 11.61
CA TYR A 3 -1.35 11.17 11.44
C TYR A 3 -2.34 12.32 11.24
N ARG A 4 -3.32 12.14 10.35
CA ARG A 4 -4.34 13.13 9.98
C ARG A 4 -5.75 12.54 10.07
N SER A 5 -6.74 13.40 10.32
CA SER A 5 -8.15 12.98 10.23
C SER A 5 -8.56 12.78 8.78
N LEU A 6 -9.16 11.63 8.47
CA LEU A 6 -9.66 11.34 7.13
C LEU A 6 -11.05 11.96 6.95
N GLY A 7 -11.09 13.25 6.60
CA GLY A 7 -12.34 13.99 6.39
C GLY A 7 -13.29 13.87 7.58
N ALA A 8 -14.57 13.62 7.31
CA ALA A 8 -15.61 13.43 8.33
C ALA A 8 -15.81 11.97 8.75
N SER A 9 -14.89 11.05 8.42
CA SER A 9 -15.04 9.62 8.70
C SER A 9 -14.88 9.24 10.17
N GLY A 10 -14.33 10.13 11.00
CA GLY A 10 -13.92 9.81 12.38
C GLY A 10 -12.63 9.00 12.48
N LEU A 11 -12.00 8.62 11.35
CA LEU A 11 -10.73 7.90 11.33
C LEU A 11 -9.54 8.86 11.39
N LYS A 12 -8.50 8.45 12.12
CA LYS A 12 -7.18 9.09 12.12
C LYS A 12 -6.17 8.13 11.48
N VAL A 13 -5.61 8.53 10.34
CA VAL A 13 -4.78 7.68 9.47
C VAL A 13 -3.38 8.27 9.29
N PRO A 14 -2.35 7.47 8.94
CA PRO A 14 -1.05 8.01 8.57
C PRO A 14 -1.15 8.99 7.40
N ALA A 15 -0.28 10.01 7.39
CA ALA A 15 -0.23 11.00 6.31
C ALA A 15 0.27 10.40 4.98
N LEU A 16 0.93 9.25 5.03
CA LEU A 16 1.39 8.47 3.89
C LEU A 16 0.63 7.15 3.83
N SER A 17 0.28 6.71 2.63
CA SER A 17 -0.31 5.40 2.38
C SER A 17 0.55 4.59 1.42
N PHE A 18 0.46 3.27 1.52
CA PHE A 18 1.12 2.36 0.60
C PHE A 18 0.13 1.87 -0.45
N GLY A 19 0.40 2.19 -1.72
CA GLY A 19 -0.41 1.73 -2.85
C GLY A 19 0.06 0.36 -3.34
N THR A 20 -0.88 -0.55 -3.63
CA THR A 20 -0.59 -1.95 -4.02
C THR A 20 -0.80 -2.21 -5.51
N GLY A 21 -0.71 -1.17 -6.36
CA GLY A 21 -1.05 -1.27 -7.79
C GLY A 21 -0.14 -2.19 -8.62
N THR A 22 1.04 -2.54 -8.10
CA THR A 22 1.99 -3.46 -8.76
C THR A 22 1.80 -4.92 -8.36
N PHE A 23 0.91 -5.21 -7.39
CA PHE A 23 0.73 -6.55 -6.85
C PHE A 23 -0.06 -7.41 -7.83
N GLY A 24 0.48 -8.57 -8.20
CA GLY A 24 -0.19 -9.53 -9.08
C GLY A 24 -0.65 -8.96 -10.41
N GLY A 25 0.05 -7.96 -10.96
CA GLY A 25 -0.39 -7.25 -12.16
C GLY A 25 -0.54 -8.17 -13.36
N THR A 26 -1.72 -8.09 -13.97
CA THR A 26 -2.10 -8.86 -15.16
C THR A 26 -2.77 -7.95 -16.19
N GLY A 27 -2.80 -8.41 -17.46
CA GLY A 27 -3.38 -7.66 -18.57
C GLY A 27 -2.61 -6.38 -18.93
N PRO A 28 -3.10 -5.61 -19.91
CA PRO A 28 -2.34 -4.49 -20.49
C PRO A 28 -2.09 -3.32 -19.55
N LEU A 29 -2.98 -3.08 -18.57
CA LEU A 29 -2.87 -1.95 -17.64
C LEU A 29 -1.98 -2.29 -16.44
N PHE A 30 -2.38 -3.25 -15.61
CA PHE A 30 -1.67 -3.55 -14.36
C PHE A 30 -0.38 -4.36 -14.60
N GLY A 31 -0.34 -5.20 -15.64
CA GLY A 31 0.91 -5.87 -16.04
C GLY A 31 2.01 -4.89 -16.46
N ALA A 32 1.67 -3.67 -16.90
CA ALA A 32 2.64 -2.62 -17.21
C ALA A 32 3.17 -1.90 -15.95
N TRP A 33 2.50 -2.04 -14.81
CA TRP A 33 2.90 -1.40 -13.55
C TRP A 33 3.80 -2.29 -12.71
N GLY A 34 3.63 -3.61 -12.79
CA GLY A 34 4.47 -4.61 -12.13
C GLY A 34 3.72 -5.91 -11.89
N ASN A 35 4.44 -6.95 -11.44
CA ASN A 35 3.83 -8.23 -11.06
C ASN A 35 4.49 -8.77 -9.78
N THR A 36 4.44 -7.96 -8.72
CA THR A 36 4.91 -8.34 -7.38
C THR A 36 4.14 -9.57 -6.91
N ASP A 37 4.87 -10.64 -6.60
CA ASP A 37 4.27 -11.91 -6.16
C ASP A 37 3.84 -11.86 -4.69
N VAL A 38 3.23 -12.95 -4.19
CA VAL A 38 2.69 -13.02 -2.83
C VAL A 38 3.79 -12.89 -1.76
N ALA A 39 4.97 -13.47 -1.99
CA ALA A 39 6.04 -13.46 -1.00
C ALA A 39 6.66 -12.06 -0.89
N GLU A 40 6.88 -11.40 -2.03
CA GLU A 40 7.37 -10.03 -2.09
C GLU A 40 6.33 -9.04 -1.54
N ALA A 41 5.05 -9.18 -1.93
CA ALA A 41 3.95 -8.36 -1.42
C ALA A 41 3.85 -8.43 0.10
N ARG A 42 3.97 -9.63 0.68
CA ARG A 42 3.95 -9.82 2.13
C ARG A 42 5.09 -9.05 2.81
N ARG A 43 6.31 -9.19 2.31
CA ARG A 43 7.47 -8.47 2.84
C ARG A 43 7.29 -6.96 2.75
N LEU A 44 6.72 -6.44 1.66
CA LEU A 44 6.46 -5.01 1.51
C LEU A 44 5.43 -4.51 2.53
N ILE A 45 4.37 -5.29 2.79
CA ILE A 45 3.38 -4.98 3.83
C ILE A 45 4.03 -4.97 5.21
N ASP A 46 4.82 -5.99 5.55
CA ASP A 46 5.49 -6.08 6.85
C ASP A 46 6.37 -4.83 7.09
N LEU A 47 7.12 -4.39 6.08
CA LEU A 47 7.93 -3.17 6.14
C LEU A 47 7.08 -1.89 6.30
N CYS A 48 5.91 -1.82 5.66
CA CYS A 48 5.01 -0.67 5.80
C CYS A 48 4.47 -0.57 7.22
N LEU A 49 4.05 -1.71 7.80
CA LEU A 49 3.57 -1.78 9.19
C LEU A 49 4.67 -1.38 10.17
N ASP A 50 5.90 -1.89 9.99
CA ASP A 50 7.06 -1.51 10.81
C ASP A 50 7.37 -0.01 10.71
N ALA A 51 7.15 0.60 9.54
CA ALA A 51 7.31 2.03 9.33
C ALA A 51 6.16 2.87 9.93
N GLY A 52 5.03 2.26 10.27
CA GLY A 52 3.83 2.91 10.80
C GLY A 52 2.84 3.39 9.72
N VAL A 53 2.88 2.79 8.53
CA VAL A 53 1.90 2.96 7.45
C VAL A 53 0.76 1.97 7.61
#